data_AF-A0A345XWZ3-F1
#
_entry.id   AF-A0A345XWZ3-F1
#
_cell.length_a   1.000
_cell.length_b   1.000
_cell.length_c   1.000
_cell.angle_alpha   90.00
_cell.angle_beta   90.00
_cell.angle_gamma   90.00
#
_symmetry.space_group_name_H-M   'P 1'
#
loop_
_entity.id
_entity.type
_entity.pdbx_description
1 polymer ?
#
loop_
_entity_poly.entity_id
_entity_poly.type
_entity_poly.pdbx_seq_one_letter_code
_entity_poly.pdbx_strand_id
1 'polypeptide(L)'
;MTADTAGPRAGDRGGPHGTGRPGTDRHGPARNGAGARRSGGSRRTGWAPGDQILWRYRANGPVHTGVPHICRPVTVVQDTPELLAVWMAPGTVCVKPQLADGTDVHREPLATRYTKPRTTALSRWFGTGVLKLARPGDAWSVWLFWDRGWRFKNFYVNLEEPRHRWAGGIDSEDHFLDIAVYPDRHWEWRDEDEFAEAQRAGLLDREQARRVREAGHAAVEEIRDWGSPYADGWERWRPDPRWPVPALPEDWDRPPVPAEAPVRHAQNGTSVRNAGKTP
;
A
#
# COMPACT_ATOMS: atom_id res chain seq x y z
N MET A 1 13.51 10.91 -4.19
CA MET A 1 13.49 10.14 -5.42
C MET A 1 12.31 9.23 -5.20
N THR A 2 11.13 9.47 -5.77
CA THR A 2 9.96 8.61 -5.44
C THR A 2 10.35 7.14 -5.58
N ALA A 3 9.90 6.25 -4.69
CA ALA A 3 10.30 4.84 -4.57
C ALA A 3 10.36 3.97 -5.86
N ASP A 4 9.91 4.49 -7.01
CA ASP A 4 10.25 4.01 -8.36
C ASP A 4 11.77 3.89 -8.62
N THR A 5 12.63 4.63 -7.89
CA THR A 5 14.09 4.60 -8.05
C THR A 5 14.84 3.72 -7.06
N ALA A 6 14.17 3.16 -6.05
CA ALA A 6 14.76 2.16 -5.14
C ALA A 6 14.86 0.75 -5.77
N GLY A 7 14.23 0.56 -6.94
CA GLY A 7 14.26 -0.68 -7.72
C GLY A 7 15.64 -1.04 -8.28
N PRO A 8 15.96 -2.34 -8.42
CA PRO A 8 17.28 -2.78 -8.86
C PRO A 8 17.61 -2.35 -10.29
N ARG A 9 18.84 -1.89 -10.52
CA ARG A 9 19.41 -1.63 -11.86
C ARG A 9 19.57 -2.95 -12.63
N ALA A 10 19.24 -2.93 -13.93
CA ALA A 10 19.22 -4.11 -14.78
C ALA A 10 20.63 -4.70 -15.00
N GLY A 11 20.80 -5.98 -14.69
CA GLY A 11 21.98 -6.77 -15.02
C GLY A 11 21.64 -8.24 -15.26
N ASP A 12 21.87 -8.66 -16.50
CA ASP A 12 22.10 -10.02 -17.02
C ASP A 12 20.97 -11.05 -17.22
N ARG A 13 21.07 -11.79 -18.33
CA ARG A 13 20.09 -12.72 -18.92
C ARG A 13 20.67 -14.14 -19.07
N GLY A 14 19.78 -15.14 -19.05
CA GLY A 14 19.97 -16.51 -19.57
C GLY A 14 20.06 -17.58 -18.47
N GLY A 15 19.40 -18.74 -18.49
CA GLY A 15 18.56 -19.47 -19.43
C GLY A 15 18.02 -20.75 -18.72
N PRO A 16 17.12 -21.57 -19.32
CA PRO A 16 16.09 -22.25 -18.52
C PRO A 16 16.02 -23.81 -18.58
N HIS A 17 15.16 -24.33 -17.68
CA HIS A 17 14.31 -25.53 -17.73
C HIS A 17 14.82 -26.94 -17.35
N GLY A 18 14.05 -27.56 -16.43
CA GLY A 18 13.93 -29.00 -16.22
C GLY A 18 12.57 -29.31 -15.55
N THR A 19 11.79 -30.19 -16.18
CA THR A 19 10.35 -30.48 -15.96
C THR A 19 10.10 -31.70 -15.04
N GLY A 20 8.95 -31.74 -14.36
CA GLY A 20 8.40 -32.98 -13.77
C GLY A 20 7.03 -32.81 -13.12
N ARG A 21 6.02 -33.53 -13.65
CA ARG A 21 4.62 -33.73 -13.19
C ARG A 21 4.46 -35.25 -12.88
N PRO A 22 3.28 -35.79 -12.48
CA PRO A 22 2.40 -35.50 -11.34
C PRO A 22 1.99 -36.81 -10.59
N GLY A 23 1.11 -36.73 -9.57
CA GLY A 23 0.53 -37.90 -8.89
C GLY A 23 -0.84 -37.61 -8.26
N THR A 24 -1.75 -38.58 -8.35
CA THR A 24 -3.22 -38.52 -8.39
C THR A 24 -3.98 -38.94 -7.12
N ASP A 25 -5.17 -38.37 -6.94
CA ASP A 25 -6.49 -38.90 -6.50
C ASP A 25 -6.71 -39.79 -5.25
N ARG A 26 -7.76 -39.42 -4.46
CA ARG A 26 -9.02 -40.17 -4.11
C ARG A 26 -9.68 -39.61 -2.81
N HIS A 27 -10.88 -39.02 -2.84
CA HIS A 27 -12.22 -39.56 -2.39
C HIS A 27 -12.19 -40.36 -1.06
N GLY A 28 -12.99 -40.19 0.01
CA GLY A 28 -14.23 -39.48 0.48
C GLY A 28 -14.55 -40.10 1.90
N PRO A 29 -15.72 -40.01 2.58
CA PRO A 29 -16.93 -39.17 2.47
C PRO A 29 -17.36 -38.48 3.82
N ALA A 30 -18.60 -37.97 3.85
CA ALA A 30 -19.23 -37.02 4.78
C ALA A 30 -19.80 -37.55 6.13
N ARG A 31 -20.08 -36.64 7.10
CA ARG A 31 -21.43 -36.38 7.69
C ARG A 31 -21.48 -35.38 8.88
N ASN A 32 -22.50 -34.51 8.82
CA ASN A 32 -23.40 -33.96 9.84
C ASN A 32 -22.91 -33.17 11.09
N GLY A 33 -23.18 -31.85 11.08
CA GLY A 33 -24.23 -31.22 11.89
C GLY A 33 -23.94 -30.84 13.35
N ALA A 34 -23.76 -29.54 13.63
CA ALA A 34 -24.13 -28.90 14.90
C ALA A 34 -24.25 -27.38 14.72
N GLY A 35 -25.19 -26.77 15.45
CA GLY A 35 -25.78 -25.46 15.16
C GLY A 35 -24.83 -24.26 15.23
N ALA A 36 -24.84 -23.46 14.16
CA ALA A 36 -24.28 -22.13 14.19
C ALA A 36 -25.26 -21.17 14.87
N ARG A 37 -25.04 -20.92 16.16
CA ARG A 37 -25.55 -19.72 16.84
C ARG A 37 -25.09 -18.52 16.01
N ARG A 38 -26.05 -17.78 15.45
CA ARG A 38 -25.78 -16.50 14.78
C ARG A 38 -25.34 -15.49 15.85
N SER A 39 -24.05 -15.48 16.15
CA SER A 39 -23.41 -14.32 16.76
C SER A 39 -23.50 -13.19 15.73
N GLY A 40 -24.24 -12.14 16.07
CA GLY A 40 -24.27 -10.88 15.32
C GLY A 40 -22.90 -10.22 15.37
N GLY A 41 -21.97 -10.71 14.57
CA GLY A 41 -20.69 -10.07 14.34
C GLY A 41 -20.92 -8.85 13.46
N SER A 42 -20.60 -7.66 13.98
CA SER A 42 -20.32 -6.48 13.17
C SER A 42 -19.35 -6.90 12.06
N ARG A 43 -19.81 -6.97 10.80
CA ARG A 43 -18.97 -7.30 9.65
C ARG A 43 -17.95 -6.17 9.50
N ARG A 44 -16.72 -6.42 9.96
CA ARG A 44 -15.60 -5.50 9.76
C ARG A 44 -15.40 -5.26 8.26
N THR A 45 -15.29 -3.99 7.89
CA THR A 45 -15.07 -3.45 6.53
C THR A 45 -13.61 -3.64 6.07
N GLY A 46 -13.09 -4.86 6.17
CA GLY A 46 -11.75 -5.22 5.71
C GLY A 46 -11.80 -5.98 4.38
N TRP A 47 -10.75 -5.84 3.58
CA TRP A 47 -10.52 -6.64 2.38
C TRP A 47 -10.01 -8.03 2.74
N ALA A 48 -10.41 -9.04 1.96
CA ALA A 48 -9.91 -10.40 2.12
C ALA A 48 -8.51 -10.56 1.49
N PRO A 49 -7.65 -11.47 2.00
CA PRO A 49 -6.44 -11.85 1.29
C PRO A 49 -6.74 -12.30 -0.14
N GLY A 50 -6.01 -11.75 -1.12
CA GLY A 50 -6.26 -11.96 -2.55
C GLY A 50 -7.13 -10.91 -3.22
N ASP A 51 -7.84 -10.06 -2.46
CA ASP A 51 -8.59 -8.93 -3.03
C ASP A 51 -7.62 -7.97 -3.76
N GLN A 52 -8.10 -7.37 -4.84
CA GLN A 52 -7.32 -6.39 -5.60
C GLN A 52 -7.82 -4.98 -5.29
N ILE A 53 -6.89 -4.11 -4.89
CA ILE A 53 -7.18 -2.72 -4.54
C ILE A 53 -6.17 -1.78 -5.19
N LEU A 54 -6.47 -0.48 -5.17
CA LEU A 54 -5.56 0.57 -5.62
C LEU A 54 -4.82 1.19 -4.43
N TRP A 55 -3.50 1.28 -4.56
CA TRP A 55 -2.64 2.08 -3.68
C TRP A 55 -2.26 3.36 -4.42
N ARG A 56 -2.85 4.50 -4.04
CA ARG A 56 -2.69 5.77 -4.76
C ARG A 56 -1.97 6.83 -3.93
N TYR A 57 -1.23 7.69 -4.62
CA TYR A 57 -0.72 8.94 -4.06
C TYR A 57 -1.27 10.12 -4.83
N ARG A 58 -1.72 11.12 -4.10
CA ARG A 58 -2.13 12.41 -4.64
C ARG A 58 -0.91 13.26 -4.96
N ALA A 59 -1.07 14.12 -5.96
CA ALA A 59 -0.06 15.12 -6.27
C ALA A 59 0.08 16.13 -5.12
N ASN A 60 1.33 16.45 -4.79
CA ASN A 60 1.64 17.44 -3.77
C ASN A 60 1.27 18.86 -4.21
N GLY A 61 1.06 19.72 -3.22
CA GLY A 61 0.88 21.16 -3.38
C GLY A 61 -0.56 21.61 -3.62
N PRO A 62 -0.83 22.91 -3.42
CA PRO A 62 -2.19 23.44 -3.32
C PRO A 62 -2.97 23.42 -4.65
N VAL A 63 -2.27 23.34 -5.77
CA VAL A 63 -2.86 23.41 -7.13
C VAL A 63 -3.44 22.06 -7.58
N HIS A 64 -3.00 20.96 -6.99
CA HIS A 64 -3.39 19.60 -7.39
C HIS A 64 -4.18 18.84 -6.32
N THR A 65 -4.80 19.58 -5.41
CA THR A 65 -5.49 19.02 -4.24
C THR A 65 -6.53 17.97 -4.66
N GLY A 66 -6.36 16.76 -4.15
CA GLY A 66 -7.33 15.66 -4.35
C GLY A 66 -7.07 14.73 -5.54
N VAL A 67 -6.18 15.07 -6.48
CA VAL A 67 -6.01 14.27 -7.71
C VAL A 67 -4.85 13.26 -7.58
N PRO A 68 -5.07 11.95 -7.78
CA PRO A 68 -4.00 10.95 -7.77
C PRO A 68 -3.06 11.11 -8.98
N HIS A 69 -1.75 11.12 -8.74
CA HIS A 69 -0.72 11.10 -9.80
C HIS A 69 0.09 9.79 -9.85
N ILE A 70 -0.11 8.92 -8.87
CA ILE A 70 0.44 7.57 -8.77
C ILE A 70 -0.73 6.64 -8.49
N CYS A 71 -0.80 5.54 -9.21
CA CYS A 71 -1.75 4.47 -8.94
C CYS A 71 -1.08 3.12 -9.16
N ARG A 72 -1.08 2.29 -8.11
CA ARG A 72 -0.49 0.96 -8.12
C ARG A 72 -1.57 -0.05 -7.76
N PRO A 73 -2.05 -0.86 -8.72
CA PRO A 73 -2.86 -2.03 -8.41
C PRO A 73 -2.05 -3.01 -7.55
N VAL A 74 -2.64 -3.48 -6.45
CA VAL A 74 -1.98 -4.38 -5.50
C VAL A 74 -2.92 -5.49 -5.06
N THR A 75 -2.36 -6.61 -4.64
CA THR A 75 -3.11 -7.71 -4.02
C THR A 75 -3.01 -7.62 -2.51
N VAL A 76 -4.14 -7.68 -1.81
CA VAL A 76 -4.19 -7.68 -0.34
C VAL A 76 -3.57 -8.96 0.19
N VAL A 77 -2.59 -8.82 1.08
CA VAL A 77 -1.96 -9.94 1.81
C VAL A 77 -2.69 -10.16 3.14
N GLN A 78 -2.95 -9.08 3.87
CA GLN A 78 -3.81 -9.07 5.06
C GLN A 78 -4.38 -7.67 5.29
N ASP A 79 -5.51 -7.62 5.98
CA ASP A 79 -6.15 -6.38 6.41
C ASP A 79 -6.78 -6.56 7.80
N THR A 80 -5.97 -6.26 8.82
CA THR A 80 -6.38 -6.30 10.24
C THR A 80 -6.53 -4.88 10.79
N PRO A 81 -7.11 -4.68 11.99
CA PRO A 81 -7.15 -3.36 12.61
C PRO A 81 -5.76 -2.78 12.91
N GLU A 82 -4.72 -3.62 12.92
CA GLU A 82 -3.35 -3.24 13.24
C GLU A 82 -2.46 -3.10 11.99
N LEU A 83 -2.80 -3.77 10.89
CA LEU A 83 -1.93 -3.81 9.70
C LEU A 83 -2.69 -4.08 8.40
N LEU A 84 -2.47 -3.20 7.43
CA LEU A 84 -2.70 -3.48 6.02
C LEU A 84 -1.37 -3.92 5.39
N ALA A 85 -1.33 -5.12 4.81
CA ALA A 85 -0.21 -5.58 4.00
C ALA A 85 -0.68 -5.86 2.58
N VAL A 86 0.08 -5.38 1.58
CA VAL A 86 -0.26 -5.56 0.17
C VAL A 86 0.97 -5.91 -0.67
N TRP A 87 0.74 -6.67 -1.74
CA TRP A 87 1.77 -7.08 -2.69
C TRP A 87 1.59 -6.37 -4.03
N MET A 88 2.63 -5.67 -4.47
CA MET A 88 2.74 -5.14 -5.83
C MET A 88 3.61 -6.10 -6.66
N ALA A 89 2.98 -6.83 -7.57
CA ALA A 89 3.66 -7.85 -8.37
C ALA A 89 4.59 -7.24 -9.44
N PRO A 90 5.70 -7.93 -9.80
CA PRO A 90 6.48 -7.60 -11.00
C PRO A 90 5.58 -7.46 -12.23
N GLY A 91 5.85 -6.46 -13.07
CA GLY A 91 5.13 -6.31 -14.33
C GLY A 91 3.73 -5.71 -14.22
N THR A 92 3.28 -5.33 -13.03
CA THR A 92 2.01 -4.60 -12.81
C THR A 92 2.00 -3.31 -13.63
N VAL A 93 0.91 -3.02 -14.33
CA VAL A 93 0.72 -1.72 -14.99
C VAL A 93 0.28 -0.71 -13.94
N CYS A 94 1.04 0.37 -13.82
CA CYS A 94 0.86 1.43 -12.85
C CYS A 94 0.75 2.79 -13.56
N VAL A 95 0.30 3.78 -12.81
CA VAL A 95 0.40 5.19 -13.17
C VAL A 95 1.51 5.84 -12.36
N LYS A 96 2.33 6.67 -13.01
CA LYS A 96 3.36 7.50 -12.38
C LYS A 96 3.29 8.94 -12.90
N PRO A 97 3.82 9.92 -12.14
CA PRO A 97 4.00 11.28 -12.65
C PRO A 97 5.10 11.30 -13.73
N GLN A 98 4.90 12.17 -14.72
CA GLN A 98 5.86 12.49 -15.78
C GLN A 98 5.84 14.00 -15.99
N LEU A 99 6.94 14.60 -16.48
CA LEU A 99 6.88 15.98 -16.94
C LEU A 99 5.99 16.09 -18.18
N ALA A 100 5.36 17.25 -18.38
CA ALA A 100 4.45 17.48 -19.51
C ALA A 100 5.14 17.34 -20.89
N ASP A 101 6.46 17.46 -20.95
CA ASP A 101 7.28 17.23 -22.15
C ASP A 101 7.65 15.75 -22.38
N GLY A 102 7.19 14.83 -21.53
CA GLY A 102 7.49 13.40 -21.60
C GLY A 102 8.75 12.98 -20.84
N THR A 103 9.48 13.90 -20.23
CA THR A 103 10.69 13.58 -19.46
C THR A 103 10.32 12.89 -18.14
N ASP A 104 11.04 11.83 -17.80
CA ASP A 104 10.92 11.20 -16.48
C ASP A 104 11.33 12.17 -15.37
N VAL A 105 10.52 12.27 -14.30
CA VAL A 105 10.72 13.24 -13.20
C VAL A 105 12.13 13.16 -12.58
N HIS A 106 12.67 11.96 -12.39
CA HIS A 106 13.99 11.78 -11.79
C HIS A 106 15.16 12.25 -12.68
N ARG A 107 14.91 12.46 -13.98
CA ARG A 107 15.91 12.97 -14.94
C ARG A 107 15.93 14.50 -14.98
N GLU A 108 14.90 15.15 -14.47
CA GLU A 108 14.84 16.59 -14.36
C GLU A 108 15.80 17.08 -13.26
N PRO A 109 16.60 18.14 -13.50
CA PRO A 109 17.38 18.79 -12.46
C PRO A 109 16.54 19.17 -11.24
N LEU A 110 17.11 19.00 -10.04
CA LEU A 110 16.37 19.20 -8.80
C LEU A 110 15.69 20.58 -8.71
N ALA A 111 16.40 21.64 -9.13
CA ALA A 111 15.94 23.04 -9.10
C ALA A 111 14.62 23.30 -9.86
N THR A 112 14.23 22.41 -10.78
CA THR A 112 13.02 22.55 -11.62
C THR A 112 12.09 21.35 -11.52
N ARG A 113 12.51 20.27 -10.84
CA ARG A 113 11.78 19.00 -10.71
C ARG A 113 10.39 19.15 -10.12
N TYR A 114 10.21 20.11 -9.20
CA TYR A 114 8.95 20.33 -8.47
C TYR A 114 8.15 21.55 -8.93
N THR A 115 8.66 22.30 -9.91
CA THR A 115 7.99 23.49 -10.45
C THR A 115 7.57 23.32 -11.90
N LYS A 116 8.24 22.43 -12.66
CA LYS A 116 7.83 22.13 -14.03
C LYS A 116 6.46 21.44 -14.08
N PRO A 117 5.61 21.79 -15.06
CA PRO A 117 4.32 21.13 -15.26
C PRO A 117 4.45 19.62 -15.41
N ARG A 118 3.51 18.90 -14.79
CA ARG A 118 3.45 17.43 -14.80
C ARG A 118 2.17 16.94 -15.48
N THR A 119 2.26 15.71 -15.98
CA THR A 119 1.14 14.86 -16.40
C THR A 119 1.32 13.48 -15.76
N THR A 120 0.43 12.54 -16.06
CA THR A 120 0.56 11.14 -15.69
C THR A 120 0.91 10.29 -16.91
N ALA A 121 1.63 9.19 -16.66
CA ALA A 121 1.98 8.22 -17.69
C ALA A 121 1.79 6.80 -17.18
N LEU A 122 1.43 5.90 -18.10
CA LEU A 122 1.46 4.46 -17.82
C LEU A 122 2.90 3.99 -17.73
N SER A 123 3.17 3.16 -16.73
CA SER A 123 4.45 2.51 -16.54
C SER A 123 4.22 1.06 -16.14
N ARG A 124 5.12 0.17 -16.53
CA ARG A 124 5.13 -1.19 -16.02
C ARG A 124 6.11 -1.27 -14.87
N TRP A 125 5.68 -1.77 -13.71
CA TRP A 125 6.55 -1.96 -12.56
C TRP A 125 7.72 -2.87 -12.94
N PHE A 126 8.92 -2.31 -12.88
CA PHE A 126 10.14 -2.98 -13.30
C PHE A 126 10.82 -3.67 -12.12
N GLY A 127 11.50 -4.78 -12.40
CA GLY A 127 12.27 -5.51 -11.40
C GLY A 127 11.42 -6.46 -10.55
N THR A 128 11.82 -6.62 -9.29
CA THR A 128 11.15 -7.47 -8.31
C THR A 128 9.89 -6.80 -7.76
N GLY A 129 8.98 -7.59 -7.20
CA GLY A 129 7.79 -7.05 -6.56
C GLY A 129 8.11 -6.46 -5.19
N VAL A 130 7.16 -5.70 -4.67
CA VAL A 130 7.30 -4.98 -3.39
C VAL A 130 6.14 -5.36 -2.48
N LEU A 131 6.48 -5.73 -1.25
CA LEU A 131 5.51 -5.88 -0.16
C LEU A 131 5.44 -4.54 0.56
N LYS A 132 4.24 -3.99 0.76
CA LYS A 132 4.01 -2.76 1.51
C LYS A 132 3.23 -3.05 2.77
N LEU A 133 3.71 -2.52 3.89
CA LEU A 133 3.15 -2.70 5.23
C LEU A 133 2.72 -1.35 5.78
N ALA A 134 1.49 -1.30 6.26
CA ALA A 134 0.82 -0.06 6.61
C ALA A 134 0.00 -0.24 7.89
N ARG A 135 0.53 0.20 9.03
CA ARG A 135 -0.29 0.29 10.24
C ARG A 135 -1.29 1.45 10.11
N PRO A 136 -2.53 1.31 10.59
CA PRO A 136 -3.49 2.40 10.59
C PRO A 136 -3.05 3.55 11.49
N GLY A 137 -3.15 4.80 11.00
CA GLY A 137 -2.81 6.00 11.75
C GLY A 137 -1.36 6.46 11.62
N ASP A 138 -0.42 5.55 11.34
CA ASP A 138 0.98 5.90 11.13
C ASP A 138 1.16 6.79 9.89
N ALA A 139 2.02 7.81 10.03
CA ALA A 139 2.41 8.73 8.95
C ALA A 139 3.57 8.19 8.10
N TRP A 140 3.63 6.86 7.94
CA TRP A 140 4.55 6.16 7.07
C TRP A 140 4.02 4.77 6.72
N SER A 141 4.50 4.21 5.62
CA SER A 141 4.46 2.77 5.35
C SER A 141 5.86 2.19 5.25
N VAL A 142 6.01 0.90 5.52
CA VAL A 142 7.29 0.19 5.41
C VAL A 142 7.21 -0.78 4.24
N TRP A 143 8.09 -0.60 3.26
CA TRP A 143 8.13 -1.41 2.05
C TRP A 143 9.34 -2.33 2.10
N LEU A 144 9.18 -3.55 1.61
CA LEU A 144 10.25 -4.52 1.53
C LEU A 144 10.68 -4.69 0.09
N PHE A 145 11.99 -4.58 -0.12
CA PHE A 145 12.63 -4.81 -1.40
C PHE A 145 13.51 -6.05 -1.33
N TRP A 146 13.46 -6.83 -2.40
CA TRP A 146 14.34 -7.97 -2.64
C TRP A 146 15.07 -7.80 -3.96
N ASP A 147 16.28 -8.31 -4.04
CA ASP A 147 16.92 -8.59 -5.32
C ASP A 147 16.36 -9.89 -5.94
N ARG A 148 16.85 -10.23 -7.13
CA ARG A 148 16.52 -11.51 -7.79
C ARG A 148 16.81 -12.69 -6.86
N GLY A 149 15.98 -13.73 -6.96
CA GLY A 149 16.10 -14.93 -6.13
C GLY A 149 15.63 -14.72 -4.68
N TRP A 150 14.83 -13.68 -4.41
CA TRP A 150 14.31 -13.36 -3.08
C TRP A 150 15.39 -13.09 -2.02
N ARG A 151 16.54 -12.57 -2.46
CA ARG A 151 17.56 -12.05 -1.54
C ARG A 151 17.05 -10.73 -0.97
N PHE A 152 16.77 -10.70 0.33
CA PHE A 152 16.28 -9.48 0.98
C PHE A 152 17.33 -8.38 0.88
N LYS A 153 16.89 -7.19 0.44
CA LYS A 153 17.75 -6.03 0.21
C LYS A 153 17.65 -5.06 1.37
N ASN A 154 16.46 -4.53 1.62
CA ASN A 154 16.21 -3.53 2.67
C ASN A 154 14.71 -3.39 2.96
N PHE A 155 14.40 -2.87 4.15
CA PHE A 155 13.15 -2.15 4.39
C PHE A 155 13.31 -0.70 3.90
N TYR A 156 12.20 -0.08 3.51
CA TYR A 156 12.12 1.30 3.06
C TYR A 156 10.94 1.96 3.73
N VAL A 157 11.19 2.91 4.62
CA VAL A 157 10.14 3.71 5.26
C VAL A 157 9.80 4.86 4.33
N ASN A 158 8.57 4.84 3.81
CA ASN A 158 8.01 5.91 2.99
C ASN A 158 7.22 6.84 3.90
N LEU A 159 7.75 8.03 4.22
CA LEU A 159 6.98 9.00 5.01
C LEU A 159 5.85 9.56 4.16
N GLU A 160 4.63 9.54 4.68
CA GLU A 160 3.43 9.82 3.89
C GLU A 160 2.27 10.22 4.80
N GLU A 161 1.20 10.77 4.24
CA GLU A 161 -0.01 10.99 5.02
C GLU A 161 -0.64 9.67 5.47
N PRO A 162 -1.18 9.61 6.71
CA PRO A 162 -2.03 8.49 7.11
C PRO A 162 -3.11 8.20 6.07
N ARG A 163 -3.26 6.93 5.74
CA ARG A 163 -3.95 6.47 4.53
C ARG A 163 -5.46 6.62 4.69
N HIS A 164 -6.11 7.21 3.69
CA HIS A 164 -7.56 7.28 3.60
C HIS A 164 -8.10 6.10 2.81
N ARG A 165 -8.93 5.27 3.48
CA ARG A 165 -9.58 4.12 2.85
C ARG A 165 -10.85 4.54 2.11
N TRP A 166 -11.07 3.95 0.94
CA TRP A 166 -12.26 4.16 0.11
C TRP A 166 -12.64 2.85 -0.60
N ALA A 167 -13.78 2.82 -1.30
CA ALA A 167 -14.31 1.56 -1.86
C ALA A 167 -13.33 0.81 -2.80
N GLY A 168 -12.44 1.53 -3.50
CA GLY A 168 -11.47 0.96 -4.43
C GLY A 168 -10.04 0.80 -3.89
N GLY A 169 -9.76 1.17 -2.64
CA GLY A 169 -8.43 1.02 -2.05
C GLY A 169 -8.06 2.11 -1.06
N ILE A 170 -6.82 2.59 -1.14
CA ILE A 170 -6.28 3.61 -0.25
C ILE A 170 -5.63 4.75 -1.02
N ASP A 171 -5.78 5.95 -0.46
CA ASP A 171 -5.12 7.17 -0.94
C ASP A 171 -4.23 7.74 0.17
N SER A 172 -3.04 8.21 -0.22
CA SER A 172 -2.10 8.93 0.63
C SER A 172 -1.50 10.10 -0.16
N GLU A 173 -0.56 10.81 0.45
CA GLU A 173 0.28 11.82 -0.17
C GLU A 173 1.71 11.62 0.33
N ASP A 174 2.67 11.60 -0.60
CA ASP A 174 4.08 11.33 -0.30
C ASP A 174 4.74 12.55 0.35
N HIS A 175 5.60 12.34 1.36
CA HIS A 175 6.27 13.41 2.09
C HIS A 175 7.74 13.59 1.71
N PHE A 176 8.20 13.03 0.58
CA PHE A 176 9.53 13.15 -0.03
C PHE A 176 10.68 12.53 0.78
N LEU A 177 10.70 12.71 2.09
CA LEU A 177 11.75 12.21 2.97
C LEU A 177 11.52 10.74 3.30
N ASP A 178 12.55 9.92 3.15
CA ASP A 178 12.45 8.48 3.31
C ASP A 178 13.59 7.92 4.19
N ILE A 179 13.47 6.67 4.61
CA ILE A 179 14.51 5.97 5.38
C ILE A 179 14.77 4.60 4.78
N ALA A 180 16.03 4.30 4.46
CA ALA A 180 16.45 2.95 4.12
C ALA A 180 16.97 2.23 5.36
N VAL A 181 16.48 1.01 5.63
CA VAL A 181 16.90 0.19 6.78
C VAL A 181 17.35 -1.18 6.27
N TYR A 182 18.56 -1.57 6.66
CA TYR A 182 19.27 -2.72 6.10
C TYR A 182 19.23 -3.94 7.03
N PRO A 183 19.55 -5.15 6.52
CA PRO A 183 19.42 -6.39 7.30
C PRO A 183 20.31 -6.47 8.57
N ASP A 184 21.43 -5.77 8.58
CA ASP A 184 22.34 -5.59 9.72
C ASP A 184 21.91 -4.44 10.66
N ARG A 185 20.71 -3.90 10.45
CA ARG A 185 20.05 -2.84 11.24
C ARG A 185 20.65 -1.44 11.10
N HIS A 186 21.62 -1.23 10.22
CA HIS A 186 21.99 0.14 9.87
C HIS A 186 20.85 0.80 9.11
N TRP A 187 20.74 2.13 9.23
CA TRP A 187 19.76 2.91 8.50
C TRP A 187 20.35 4.24 8.06
N GLU A 188 19.77 4.82 7.03
CA GLU A 188 20.14 6.15 6.53
C GLU A 188 18.92 6.91 6.01
N TRP A 189 18.97 8.23 6.11
CA TRP A 189 18.01 9.10 5.44
C TRP A 189 18.17 8.99 3.92
N ARG A 190 17.05 9.11 3.23
CA ARG A 190 16.97 9.21 1.78
C ARG A 190 16.23 10.49 1.42
N ASP A 191 16.66 11.12 0.34
CA ASP A 191 15.93 12.20 -0.31
C ASP A 191 15.77 13.48 0.52
N GLU A 192 16.74 13.74 1.40
CA GLU A 192 16.83 15.00 2.16
C GLU A 192 16.90 16.24 1.26
N ASP A 193 17.55 16.13 0.10
CA ASP A 193 17.66 17.19 -0.91
C ASP A 193 16.33 17.45 -1.62
N GLU A 194 15.60 16.40 -1.96
CA GLU A 194 14.24 16.48 -2.51
C GLU A 194 13.26 17.08 -1.50
N PHE A 195 13.31 16.65 -0.24
CA PHE A 195 12.49 17.22 0.82
C PHE A 195 12.79 18.71 1.05
N ALA A 196 14.05 19.12 1.00
CA ALA A 196 14.44 20.52 1.07
C ALA A 196 13.95 21.33 -0.15
N GLU A 197 14.02 20.75 -1.35
CA GLU A 197 13.53 21.41 -2.57
C GLU A 197 12.01 21.51 -2.59
N ALA A 198 11.27 20.50 -2.15
CA ALA A 198 9.82 20.54 -2.04
C ALA A 198 9.34 21.69 -1.12
N GLN A 199 10.07 21.94 -0.02
CA GLN A 199 9.83 23.11 0.85
C GLN A 199 10.12 24.43 0.12
N ARG A 200 11.25 24.52 -0.62
CA ARG A 200 11.59 25.72 -1.42
C ARG A 200 10.54 26.00 -2.51
N ALA A 201 10.01 24.96 -3.14
CA ALA A 201 8.98 25.03 -4.16
C ALA A 201 7.57 25.29 -3.59
N GLY A 202 7.41 25.36 -2.26
CA GLY A 202 6.11 25.60 -1.61
C GLY A 202 5.14 24.42 -1.69
N LEU A 203 5.63 23.21 -1.96
CA LEU A 203 4.82 21.98 -1.92
C LEU A 203 4.53 21.50 -0.50
N LEU A 204 5.39 21.88 0.45
CA LEU A 204 5.20 21.66 1.87
C LEU A 204 5.34 22.99 2.61
N ASP A 205 4.35 23.35 3.40
CA ASP A 205 4.47 24.45 4.35
C ASP A 205 5.39 24.09 5.53
N ARG A 206 5.71 25.09 6.35
CA ARG A 206 6.61 24.91 7.50
C ARG A 206 6.08 23.93 8.54
N GLU A 207 4.76 23.89 8.72
CA GLU A 207 4.13 23.04 9.73
C GLU A 207 4.07 21.59 9.25
N GLN A 208 3.69 21.36 7.99
CA GLN A 208 3.78 20.07 7.32
C GLN A 208 5.20 19.54 7.41
N ALA A 209 6.21 20.34 7.03
CA ALA A 209 7.59 19.90 7.08
C ALA A 209 8.07 19.58 8.52
N ARG A 210 7.58 20.28 9.54
CA ARG A 210 7.84 19.92 10.95
C ARG A 210 7.23 18.56 11.29
N ARG A 211 5.96 18.32 10.94
CA ARG A 211 5.28 17.04 11.19
C ARG A 211 5.96 15.87 10.47
N VAL A 212 6.46 16.08 9.25
CA VAL A 212 7.24 15.06 8.51
C VAL A 212 8.51 14.68 9.27
N ARG A 213 9.26 15.66 9.80
CA ARG A 213 10.46 15.38 10.61
C ARG A 213 10.11 14.63 11.90
N GLU A 214 9.02 15.01 12.57
CA GLU A 214 8.54 14.32 13.77
C GLU A 214 8.15 12.87 13.48
N ALA A 215 7.45 12.61 12.38
CA ALA A 215 7.13 11.27 11.91
C ALA A 215 8.40 10.47 11.59
N GLY A 216 9.37 11.08 10.91
CA GLY A 216 10.67 10.47 10.64
C GLY A 216 11.43 10.09 11.92
N HIS A 217 11.47 10.98 12.91
CA HIS A 217 12.10 10.68 14.20
C HIS A 217 11.38 9.55 14.95
N ALA A 218 10.04 9.54 14.94
CA ALA A 218 9.26 8.44 15.52
C ALA A 218 9.57 7.09 14.84
N ALA A 219 9.64 7.08 13.50
CA ALA A 219 10.03 5.88 12.75
C ALA A 219 11.46 5.42 13.09
N VAL A 220 12.40 6.35 13.28
CA VAL A 220 13.77 6.03 13.71
C VAL A 220 13.81 5.39 15.10
N GLU A 221 13.00 5.84 16.06
CA GLU A 221 12.94 5.19 17.38
C GLU A 221 12.44 3.74 17.25
N GLU A 222 11.43 3.47 16.42
CA GLU A 222 10.98 2.10 16.18
C GLU A 222 12.04 1.21 15.51
N ILE A 223 12.83 1.79 14.59
CA ILE A 223 13.95 1.10 13.94
C ILE A 223 15.01 0.74 15.00
N ARG A 224 15.32 1.65 15.92
CA ARG A 224 16.30 1.44 17.00
C ARG A 224 15.86 0.36 17.98
N ASP A 225 14.58 0.37 18.35
CA ASP A 225 13.96 -0.66 19.18
C ASP A 225 13.84 -2.01 18.46
N TRP A 226 14.03 -2.01 17.14
CA TRP A 226 13.83 -3.16 16.26
C TRP A 226 12.43 -3.77 16.45
N GLY A 227 11.42 -2.91 16.59
CA GLY A 227 10.03 -3.31 16.76
C GLY A 227 9.38 -3.81 15.47
N SER A 228 8.06 -4.00 15.49
CA SER A 228 7.30 -4.28 14.28
C SER A 228 7.36 -3.08 13.31
N PRO A 229 7.45 -3.29 11.99
CA PRO A 229 7.44 -4.60 11.32
C PRO A 229 8.82 -5.25 11.14
N TYR A 230 9.90 -4.62 11.62
CA TYR A 230 11.29 -5.02 11.37
C TYR A 230 11.66 -6.38 12.00
N ALA A 231 11.08 -6.71 13.17
CA ALA A 231 11.28 -8.00 13.85
C ALA A 231 10.32 -9.12 13.40
N ASP A 232 9.32 -8.83 12.57
CA ASP A 232 8.19 -9.74 12.35
C ASP A 232 8.47 -10.83 11.30
N GLY A 233 9.62 -10.79 10.62
CA GLY A 233 10.01 -11.82 9.64
C GLY A 233 9.43 -11.66 8.23
N TRP A 234 8.87 -10.48 7.90
CA TRP A 234 8.29 -10.18 6.60
C TRP A 234 9.27 -10.36 5.42
N GLU A 235 10.57 -10.26 5.65
CA GLU A 235 11.61 -10.52 4.66
C GLU A 235 11.60 -11.97 4.11
N ARG A 236 10.98 -12.89 4.84
CA ARG A 236 10.78 -14.29 4.44
C ARG A 236 9.43 -14.57 3.77
N TRP A 237 8.52 -13.60 3.78
CA TRP A 237 7.19 -13.74 3.17
C TRP A 237 7.28 -13.91 1.63
N ARG A 238 6.35 -14.68 1.04
CA ARG A 238 6.25 -14.90 -0.41
C ARG A 238 4.78 -14.82 -0.85
N PRO A 239 4.47 -14.27 -2.05
CA PRO A 239 3.12 -14.23 -2.59
C PRO A 239 2.62 -15.64 -2.93
N ASP A 240 1.31 -15.85 -2.85
CA ASP A 240 0.70 -17.05 -3.42
C ASP A 240 0.95 -17.07 -4.93
N PRO A 241 1.58 -18.11 -5.49
CA PRO A 241 1.89 -18.17 -6.93
C PRO A 241 0.65 -18.20 -7.82
N ARG A 242 -0.55 -18.39 -7.25
CA ARG A 242 -1.84 -18.36 -7.97
C ARG A 242 -2.42 -16.95 -8.09
N TRP A 243 -1.89 -15.97 -7.36
CA TRP A 243 -2.38 -14.60 -7.48
C TRP A 243 -2.02 -14.03 -8.85
N PRO A 244 -3.01 -13.55 -9.64
CA PRO A 244 -2.74 -12.91 -10.90
C PRO A 244 -2.08 -11.54 -10.66
N VAL A 245 -1.41 -11.01 -11.69
CA VAL A 245 -1.02 -9.60 -11.71
C VAL A 245 -2.31 -8.76 -11.80
N PRO A 246 -2.60 -7.87 -10.84
CA PRO A 246 -3.81 -7.05 -10.88
C PRO A 246 -3.79 -6.10 -12.08
N ALA A 247 -4.94 -5.94 -12.73
CA ALA A 247 -5.10 -5.00 -13.83
C ALA A 247 -5.25 -3.56 -13.30
N LEU A 248 -4.79 -2.59 -14.08
CA LEU A 248 -5.12 -1.18 -13.85
C LEU A 248 -6.54 -0.92 -14.39
N PRO A 249 -7.50 -0.49 -13.57
CA PRO A 249 -8.83 -0.11 -14.05
C PRO A 249 -8.76 1.11 -14.96
N GLU A 250 -9.66 1.20 -15.96
CA GLU A 250 -9.75 2.38 -16.83
C GLU A 250 -10.07 3.66 -16.02
N ASP A 251 -10.86 3.52 -14.95
CA ASP A 251 -11.30 4.57 -14.03
C ASP A 251 -10.40 4.69 -12.77
N TRP A 252 -9.09 4.42 -12.92
CA TRP A 252 -8.13 4.42 -11.80
C TRP A 252 -8.05 5.76 -11.05
N ASP A 253 -8.39 6.87 -11.70
CA ASP A 253 -8.35 8.24 -11.19
C ASP A 253 -9.68 8.71 -10.59
N ARG A 254 -10.70 7.84 -10.54
CA ARG A 254 -12.02 8.20 -10.01
C ARG A 254 -11.94 8.77 -8.58
N PRO A 255 -12.78 9.76 -8.24
CA PRO A 255 -12.84 10.30 -6.89
C PRO A 255 -13.12 9.21 -5.85
N PRO A 256 -12.52 9.29 -4.65
CA PRO A 256 -12.77 8.31 -3.60
C PRO A 256 -14.21 8.40 -3.12
N VAL A 257 -14.99 7.34 -3.32
CA VAL A 257 -16.29 7.16 -2.68
C VAL A 257 -16.08 6.45 -1.35
N PRO A 258 -16.58 6.99 -0.21
CA PRO A 258 -16.47 6.33 1.08
C PRO A 258 -16.95 4.88 0.99
N ALA A 259 -16.23 3.95 1.62
CA ALA A 259 -16.72 2.58 1.73
C ALA A 259 -18.07 2.61 2.49
N GLU A 260 -19.14 2.08 1.88
CA GLU A 260 -20.48 2.13 2.48
C GLU A 260 -20.46 1.50 3.89
N ALA A 261 -20.92 2.27 4.88
CA ALA A 261 -21.27 1.70 6.17
C ALA A 261 -22.54 0.85 6.01
N PRO A 262 -22.67 -0.32 6.66
CA PRO A 262 -23.85 -1.15 6.50
C PRO A 262 -25.11 -0.41 6.96
N VAL A 263 -26.13 -0.39 6.09
CA VAL A 263 -27.48 0.09 6.41
C VAL A 263 -28.01 -0.70 7.59
N ARG A 264 -28.19 -0.04 8.75
CA ARG A 264 -28.87 -0.65 9.89
C ARG A 264 -30.36 -0.73 9.57
N HIS A 265 -30.85 -1.90 9.18
CA HIS A 265 -32.28 -2.17 9.23
C HIS A 265 -32.73 -2.17 10.69
N ALA A 266 -33.41 -1.11 11.11
CA ALA A 266 -34.13 -1.09 12.37
C ALA A 266 -35.19 -2.19 12.34
N GLN A 267 -35.03 -3.20 13.20
CA GLN A 267 -36.09 -4.16 13.45
C GLN A 267 -37.19 -3.44 14.24
N ASN A 268 -38.27 -3.08 13.56
CA ASN A 268 -39.51 -2.66 14.23
C ASN A 268 -40.05 -3.85 15.02
N GLY A 269 -39.78 -3.84 16.33
CA GLY A 269 -40.41 -4.76 17.28
C GLY A 269 -41.86 -4.36 17.48
N THR A 270 -42.78 -5.12 16.88
CA THR A 270 -44.22 -5.05 17.17
C THR A 270 -44.45 -5.58 18.59
N SER A 271 -44.72 -4.68 19.53
CA SER A 271 -45.13 -5.04 20.89
C SER A 271 -46.60 -5.46 20.87
N VAL A 272 -46.85 -6.76 21.03
CA VAL A 272 -48.19 -7.30 21.29
C VAL A 272 -48.48 -7.14 22.79
N ARG A 273 -49.40 -6.24 23.13
CA ARG A 273 -49.94 -6.13 24.50
C ARG A 273 -51.03 -7.18 24.67
N ASN A 274 -50.81 -8.14 25.56
CA ASN A 274 -51.88 -8.97 26.12
C ASN A 274 -52.62 -8.17 27.19
N ALA A 275 -53.91 -7.90 26.97
CA ALA A 275 -54.82 -7.43 28.00
C ALA A 275 -55.42 -8.65 28.72
N GLY A 276 -55.08 -8.82 29.99
CA GLY A 276 -55.70 -9.79 30.89
C GLY A 276 -57.06 -9.30 31.38
N LYS A 277 -58.03 -10.21 31.41
CA LYS A 277 -59.35 -10.05 32.04
C LYS A 277 -59.22 -10.08 33.56
N THR A 278 -59.86 -9.13 34.23
CA THR A 278 -60.25 -9.17 35.65
C THR A 278 -61.51 -10.03 35.83
N PRO A 279 -61.78 -10.47 37.06
CA PRO A 279 -63.04 -10.11 37.70
C PRO A 279 -62.86 -9.04 38.78
#